data_AF-F0YGK7-F1
#
_entry.id   AF-F0YGK7-F1
#
_cell.length_a   1.000
_cell.length_b   1.000
_cell.length_c   1.000
_cell.angle_alpha   90.00
_cell.angle_beta   90.00
_cell.angle_gamma   90.00
#
_symmetry.space_group_name_H-M   'P 1'
#
loop_
_entity.id
_entity.type
_entity.pdbx_description
1 polymer ?
#
loop_
_entity_poly.entity_id
_entity_poly.type
_entity_poly.pdbx_seq_one_letter_code
_entity_poly.pdbx_strand_id
1 'polypeptide(L)'
;MGRSFRGPTLAITALLLPSATTAKLVLDGGDAGWSSAWGTSVDGVMGGKSSIAVSFDDGMRATGYLNTDGGGFAGCSRNVAEPVDVSSYAGVAVTYAALDASAPPLALELRLGGEGDTGGSWIDHRAVFALSPSADADGVGVATLPFDAFVPRWRGSERTGSLDLTAINQMGLQLLFQEGAYDFTILEIAVVDDLVRDDPAPALGAAPSPAEVVEGIDATIEVGVYVYNKGYPSQCDKIYAATARSVAASLEGGAGLREDARAALADAAAAAEAMGYSENDEIHRAWALRHGLDDARAAAVAAGDDWEAEATHANDATDATVATDGTDATDATHATDVADVSDAADTADAADAADAADSTTDSTDSAAPEPEPATDSSSSSSSDDNDMVMLLALAGAVAVVVAAVVTLCLRRVAPAPPPLAKVQDLAPQKAAVVATAVPCGFDV
;
A
#
# COMPACT_ATOMS: atom_id res chain seq x y z
N MET A 1 -2.54 -50.02 -51.73
CA MET A 1 -1.59 -48.88 -51.77
C MET A 1 -2.14 -47.80 -50.85
N GLY A 2 -1.71 -47.75 -49.58
CA GLY A 2 -2.12 -46.71 -48.63
C GLY A 2 -0.89 -45.91 -48.22
N ARG A 3 -0.82 -44.63 -48.59
CA ARG A 3 0.29 -43.74 -48.22
C ARG A 3 -0.06 -43.02 -46.92
N SER A 4 0.65 -43.38 -45.85
CA SER A 4 0.64 -42.69 -44.56
C SER A 4 1.23 -41.29 -44.72
N PHE A 5 0.43 -40.24 -44.55
CA PHE A 5 0.90 -38.87 -44.41
C PHE A 5 1.35 -38.65 -42.96
N ARG A 6 2.66 -38.50 -42.74
CA ARG A 6 3.21 -37.98 -41.48
C ARG A 6 3.33 -36.46 -41.64
N GLY A 7 2.52 -35.71 -40.91
CA GLY A 7 2.66 -34.26 -40.80
C GLY A 7 3.93 -33.88 -40.03
N PRO A 8 4.59 -32.76 -40.36
CA PRO A 8 5.77 -32.30 -39.64
C PRO A 8 5.40 -31.81 -38.24
N THR A 9 5.97 -32.43 -37.21
CA THR A 9 5.93 -31.92 -35.84
C THR A 9 6.76 -30.64 -35.78
N LEU A 10 6.09 -29.49 -35.68
CA LEU A 10 6.71 -28.21 -35.37
C LEU A 10 7.16 -28.24 -33.90
N ALA A 11 8.43 -28.54 -33.68
CA ALA A 11 9.06 -28.39 -32.36
C ALA A 11 9.25 -26.89 -32.08
N ILE A 12 8.32 -26.30 -31.34
CA ILE A 12 8.49 -24.97 -30.76
C ILE A 12 9.57 -25.10 -29.68
N THR A 13 10.80 -24.74 -30.03
CA THR A 13 11.88 -24.60 -29.04
C THR A 13 11.65 -23.27 -28.34
N ALA A 14 11.07 -23.31 -27.14
CA ALA A 14 11.00 -22.13 -26.28
C ALA A 14 12.43 -21.71 -25.95
N LEU A 15 12.88 -20.57 -26.50
CA LEU A 15 14.11 -19.93 -26.06
C LEU A 15 13.87 -19.42 -24.62
N LEU A 16 14.35 -20.17 -23.64
CA LEU A 16 14.54 -19.67 -22.29
C LEU A 16 15.62 -18.59 -22.35
N LEU A 17 15.20 -17.33 -22.45
CA LEU A 17 16.10 -16.20 -22.22
C LEU A 17 16.58 -16.28 -20.77
N PRO A 18 17.88 -16.14 -20.49
CA PRO A 18 18.37 -16.09 -19.11
C PRO A 18 17.70 -14.90 -18.44
N SER A 19 16.94 -15.16 -17.37
CA SER A 19 16.42 -14.09 -16.51
C SER A 19 17.61 -13.25 -16.07
N ALA A 20 17.61 -11.97 -16.44
CA ALA A 20 18.63 -11.03 -16.00
C ALA A 20 18.65 -11.08 -14.47
N THR A 21 19.80 -11.43 -13.89
CA THR A 21 19.93 -11.42 -12.43
C THR A 21 19.90 -9.96 -11.98
N THR A 22 18.81 -9.56 -11.35
CA THR A 22 18.65 -8.26 -10.67
C THR A 22 19.88 -8.02 -9.79
N ALA A 23 20.65 -6.99 -10.08
CA ALA A 23 21.80 -6.65 -9.26
C ALA A 23 21.29 -6.16 -7.90
N LYS A 24 21.81 -6.78 -6.85
CA LYS A 24 21.34 -6.60 -5.48
C LYS A 24 22.53 -6.39 -4.55
N LEU A 25 22.39 -5.43 -3.65
CA LEU A 25 23.33 -5.21 -2.55
C LEU A 25 22.59 -5.39 -1.23
N VAL A 26 22.96 -6.45 -0.50
CA VAL A 26 22.41 -6.72 0.84
C VAL A 26 22.96 -5.69 1.81
N LEU A 27 22.07 -4.95 2.45
CA LEU A 27 22.41 -3.99 3.49
C LEU A 27 22.52 -4.69 4.86
N ASP A 28 21.66 -5.65 5.16
CA ASP A 28 21.73 -6.52 6.34
C ASP A 28 20.97 -7.85 6.12
N GLY A 29 21.32 -8.87 6.89
CA GLY A 29 20.68 -10.19 6.83
C GLY A 29 21.13 -11.05 5.65
N GLY A 30 20.23 -11.93 5.19
CA GLY A 30 20.50 -12.91 4.12
C GLY A 30 21.66 -13.85 4.45
N ASP A 31 22.37 -14.31 3.42
CA ASP A 31 23.51 -15.24 3.57
C ASP A 31 24.68 -14.67 4.38
N ALA A 32 24.78 -13.34 4.47
CA ALA A 32 25.80 -12.66 5.25
C ALA A 32 25.51 -12.65 6.76
N GLY A 33 24.27 -13.00 7.15
CA GLY A 33 23.77 -12.91 8.51
C GLY A 33 23.48 -11.46 8.94
N TRP A 34 22.94 -11.34 10.15
CA TRP A 34 22.55 -10.04 10.70
C TRP A 34 23.66 -9.40 11.53
N SER A 35 23.79 -8.09 11.41
CA SER A 35 24.63 -7.29 12.30
C SER A 35 24.13 -7.37 13.74
N SER A 36 25.04 -7.51 14.72
CA SER A 36 24.67 -7.40 16.14
C SER A 36 24.54 -5.95 16.63
N ALA A 37 24.61 -4.95 15.72
CA ALA A 37 24.65 -3.52 16.05
C ALA A 37 23.27 -2.85 16.16
N TRP A 38 22.18 -3.62 16.04
CA TRP A 38 20.82 -3.11 16.20
C TRP A 38 20.50 -2.83 17.67
N GLY A 39 20.15 -1.59 17.96
CA GLY A 39 19.60 -1.15 19.24
C GLY A 39 18.08 -1.11 19.19
N THR A 40 17.44 -1.47 20.30
CA THR A 40 15.99 -1.40 20.46
C THR A 40 15.53 -0.04 20.99
N SER A 41 14.34 0.39 20.60
CA SER A 41 13.67 1.57 21.12
C SER A 41 12.18 1.28 21.36
N VAL A 42 11.64 1.83 22.43
CA VAL A 42 10.22 1.72 22.79
C VAL A 42 9.73 3.07 23.31
N ASP A 43 8.41 3.21 23.41
CA ASP A 43 7.70 4.38 23.94
C ASP A 43 7.84 4.63 25.45
N GLY A 44 8.91 4.17 26.11
CA GLY A 44 9.06 4.24 27.58
C GLY A 44 9.12 5.65 28.18
N VAL A 45 9.04 6.71 27.38
CA VAL A 45 8.98 8.11 27.83
C VAL A 45 7.51 8.51 28.01
N MET A 46 7.20 9.28 29.06
CA MET A 46 5.82 9.72 29.40
C MET A 46 4.83 8.59 29.76
N GLY A 47 5.32 7.40 30.13
CA GLY A 47 4.47 6.33 30.67
C GLY A 47 4.07 5.25 29.67
N GLY A 48 4.67 5.21 28.48
CA GLY A 48 4.47 4.11 27.53
C GLY A 48 4.94 2.76 28.09
N LYS A 49 4.27 1.72 27.61
CA LYS A 49 4.32 0.35 28.16
C LYS A 49 4.66 -0.69 27.08
N SER A 50 5.08 -0.25 25.90
CA SER A 50 5.46 -1.15 24.83
C SER A 50 6.76 -1.88 25.17
N SER A 51 6.90 -3.09 24.65
CA SER A 51 8.08 -3.93 24.83
C SER A 51 8.56 -4.46 23.49
N ILE A 52 9.87 -4.70 23.37
CA ILE A 52 10.50 -5.35 22.22
C ILE A 52 11.71 -6.16 22.69
N ALA A 53 11.87 -7.34 22.13
CA ALA A 53 13.07 -8.16 22.20
C ALA A 53 13.47 -8.55 20.77
N VAL A 54 14.76 -8.45 20.46
CA VAL A 54 15.30 -8.77 19.13
C VAL A 54 16.37 -9.86 19.25
N SER A 55 16.33 -10.83 18.33
CA SER A 55 17.30 -11.92 18.18
C SER A 55 17.71 -12.09 16.72
N PHE A 56 18.91 -12.63 16.47
CA PHE A 56 19.56 -12.69 15.15
C PHE A 56 19.99 -14.12 14.77
N ASP A 57 19.05 -15.06 14.79
CA ASP A 57 19.31 -16.45 14.41
C ASP A 57 19.09 -16.62 12.88
N ASP A 58 17.97 -17.19 12.46
CA ASP A 58 17.62 -17.38 11.03
C ASP A 58 17.04 -16.11 10.36
N GLY A 59 17.32 -14.94 10.94
CA GLY A 59 16.74 -13.65 10.59
C GLY A 59 16.75 -12.71 11.79
N MET A 60 16.38 -11.45 11.58
CA MET A 60 16.07 -10.54 12.68
C MET A 60 14.64 -10.80 13.13
N ARG A 61 14.50 -11.61 14.18
CA ARG A 61 13.22 -11.86 14.84
C ARG A 61 12.98 -10.81 15.91
N ALA A 62 11.83 -10.15 15.85
CA ALA A 62 11.38 -9.20 16.86
C ALA A 62 10.08 -9.71 17.50
N THR A 63 10.07 -9.76 18.83
CA THR A 63 8.89 -10.16 19.62
C THR A 63 8.57 -9.11 20.67
N GLY A 64 7.30 -8.98 21.02
CA GLY A 64 6.92 -8.05 22.07
C GLY A 64 5.42 -7.84 22.19
N TYR A 65 5.08 -6.73 22.84
CA TYR A 65 3.72 -6.25 23.00
C TYR A 65 3.70 -4.74 22.79
N LEU A 66 2.86 -4.26 21.88
CA LEU A 66 2.63 -2.85 21.66
C LEU A 66 1.45 -2.39 22.51
N ASN A 67 1.66 -1.34 23.32
CA ASN A 67 0.63 -0.77 24.17
C ASN A 67 0.39 0.69 23.76
N THR A 68 -0.87 1.06 23.51
CA THR A 68 -1.22 2.40 23.02
C THR A 68 -1.64 3.37 24.12
N ASP A 69 -1.63 2.93 25.38
CA ASP A 69 -1.82 3.76 26.57
C ASP A 69 -0.47 4.40 26.99
N GLY A 70 -0.33 5.70 26.74
CA GLY A 70 0.88 6.47 27.03
C GLY A 70 1.94 6.46 25.92
N GLY A 71 1.62 5.88 24.76
CA GLY A 71 2.53 5.73 23.64
C GLY A 71 1.92 4.97 22.47
N GLY A 72 2.65 4.00 21.94
CA GLY A 72 2.24 3.16 20.83
C GLY A 72 3.34 2.92 19.82
N PHE A 73 4.61 2.78 20.25
CA PHE A 73 5.68 2.40 19.32
C PHE A 73 6.71 1.46 19.92
N ALA A 74 7.25 0.60 19.06
CA ALA A 74 8.40 -0.23 19.30
C ALA A 74 9.23 -0.30 18.02
N GLY A 75 10.54 -0.41 18.12
CA GLY A 75 11.38 -0.46 16.94
C GLY A 75 12.81 -0.82 17.25
N CYS A 76 13.59 -1.00 16.21
CA CYS A 76 15.03 -1.21 16.30
C CYS A 76 15.74 -0.39 15.22
N SER A 77 16.97 0.01 15.48
CA SER A 77 17.78 0.77 14.53
C SER A 77 19.25 0.50 14.72
N ARG A 78 20.03 0.76 13.67
CA ARG A 78 21.49 0.72 13.71
C ARG A 78 22.09 1.85 12.89
N ASN A 79 23.33 2.16 13.21
CA ASN A 79 24.20 2.93 12.32
C ASN A 79 24.99 1.95 11.45
N VAL A 80 25.15 2.27 10.17
CA VAL A 80 26.07 1.59 9.27
C VAL A 80 27.45 2.21 9.47
N ALA A 81 28.44 1.37 9.79
CA ALA A 81 29.77 1.86 10.18
C ALA A 81 30.48 2.65 9.07
N GLU A 82 30.28 2.23 7.82
CA GLU A 82 30.77 2.90 6.63
C GLU A 82 29.55 3.29 5.77
N PRO A 83 29.37 4.57 5.42
CA PRO A 83 28.26 5.00 4.57
C PRO A 83 28.26 4.26 3.22
N VAL A 84 27.06 3.92 2.75
CA VAL A 84 26.87 3.15 1.51
C VAL A 84 26.24 4.03 0.45
N ASP A 85 26.85 4.09 -0.73
CA ASP A 85 26.27 4.72 -1.91
C ASP A 85 25.28 3.75 -2.57
N VAL A 86 24.00 4.10 -2.49
CA VAL A 86 22.88 3.37 -3.08
C VAL A 86 22.20 4.15 -4.20
N SER A 87 22.80 5.25 -4.66
CA SER A 87 22.22 6.16 -5.66
C SER A 87 21.98 5.54 -7.05
N SER A 88 22.58 4.37 -7.31
CA SER A 88 22.41 3.61 -8.56
C SER A 88 21.29 2.56 -8.53
N TYR A 89 20.65 2.34 -7.37
CA TYR A 89 19.58 1.36 -7.20
C TYR A 89 18.19 2.02 -7.34
N ALA A 90 17.17 1.23 -7.67
CA ALA A 90 15.80 1.71 -7.83
C ALA A 90 15.05 1.84 -6.48
N GLY A 91 15.43 1.03 -5.50
CA GLY A 91 14.86 1.09 -4.15
C GLY A 91 15.37 -0.01 -3.23
N VAL A 92 14.58 -0.30 -2.20
CA VAL A 92 14.87 -1.31 -1.18
C VAL A 92 13.89 -2.48 -1.31
N ALA A 93 14.39 -3.71 -1.25
CA ALA A 93 13.61 -4.92 -1.05
C ALA A 93 13.79 -5.39 0.40
N VAL A 94 12.67 -5.70 1.06
CA VAL A 94 12.63 -6.31 2.39
C VAL A 94 12.05 -7.71 2.25
N THR A 95 12.85 -8.73 2.53
CA THR A 95 12.41 -10.13 2.55
C THR A 95 12.08 -10.53 3.98
N TYR A 96 10.92 -11.15 4.18
CA TYR A 96 10.40 -11.47 5.51
C TYR A 96 9.76 -12.87 5.54
N ALA A 97 9.76 -13.49 6.71
CA ALA A 97 8.96 -14.68 6.95
C ALA A 97 7.50 -14.28 7.19
N ALA A 98 6.56 -15.04 6.63
CA ALA A 98 5.14 -14.83 6.84
C ALA A 98 4.80 -14.81 8.33
N LEU A 99 3.79 -14.03 8.70
CA LEU A 99 3.25 -14.06 10.06
C LEU A 99 2.49 -15.37 10.27
N ASP A 100 2.32 -15.76 11.54
CA ASP A 100 1.39 -16.83 11.90
C ASP A 100 0.00 -16.56 11.29
N ALA A 101 -0.65 -17.61 10.80
CA ALA A 101 -1.97 -17.50 10.15
C ALA A 101 -3.04 -16.79 11.00
N SER A 102 -2.92 -16.87 12.33
CA SER A 102 -3.83 -16.21 13.28
C SER A 102 -3.44 -14.76 13.61
N ALA A 103 -2.27 -14.31 13.20
CA ALA A 103 -1.83 -12.95 13.41
C ALA A 103 -2.46 -12.01 12.36
N PRO A 104 -2.87 -10.79 12.75
CA PRO A 104 -3.25 -9.79 11.77
C PRO A 104 -2.02 -9.33 10.96
N PRO A 105 -2.20 -8.78 9.74
CA PRO A 105 -1.12 -8.14 9.02
C PRO A 105 -0.47 -7.02 9.84
N LEU A 106 0.86 -6.89 9.74
CA LEU A 106 1.63 -5.90 10.50
C LEU A 106 2.33 -4.92 9.57
N ALA A 107 2.04 -3.62 9.69
CA ALA A 107 2.76 -2.57 9.00
C ALA A 107 4.01 -2.13 9.75
N LEU A 108 5.13 -1.98 9.04
CA LEU A 108 6.37 -1.43 9.58
C LEU A 108 6.84 -0.24 8.76
N GLU A 109 7.42 0.74 9.44
CA GLU A 109 8.18 1.80 8.81
C GLU A 109 9.64 1.37 8.68
N LEU A 110 10.14 1.23 7.45
CA LEU A 110 11.57 1.21 7.18
C LEU A 110 12.07 2.65 7.16
N ARG A 111 13.02 2.95 8.05
CA ARG A 111 13.64 4.26 8.19
C ARG A 111 15.06 4.20 7.65
N LEU A 112 15.42 5.17 6.82
CA LEU A 112 16.78 5.39 6.33
C LEU A 112 17.25 6.80 6.72
N GLY A 113 18.55 6.91 6.93
CA GLY A 113 19.25 8.18 7.08
C GLY A 113 20.56 8.17 6.31
N GLY A 114 20.90 9.32 5.72
CA GLY A 114 22.16 9.57 5.02
C GLY A 114 22.97 10.69 5.68
N GLU A 115 24.30 10.66 5.51
CA GLU A 115 25.19 11.70 6.07
C GLU A 115 24.89 13.11 5.54
N GLY A 116 24.44 13.22 4.30
CA GLY A 116 24.09 14.47 3.63
C GLY A 116 22.60 14.83 3.66
N ASP A 117 21.78 14.15 4.46
CA ASP A 117 20.34 14.40 4.53
C ASP A 117 20.02 15.89 4.74
N THR A 118 19.11 16.41 3.93
CA THR A 118 18.68 17.80 4.04
C THR A 118 17.50 17.94 5.02
N GLY A 119 17.46 19.04 5.79
CA GLY A 119 16.37 19.34 6.72
C GLY A 119 16.69 19.12 8.22
N GLY A 120 17.86 18.54 8.53
CA GLY A 120 18.42 18.46 9.89
C GLY A 120 18.65 17.02 10.35
N SER A 121 19.61 16.82 11.26
CA SER A 121 20.08 15.50 11.72
C SER A 121 19.07 14.71 12.59
N TRP A 122 17.83 15.19 12.68
CA TRP A 122 16.72 14.59 13.44
C TRP A 122 15.54 14.27 12.52
N ILE A 123 15.71 14.34 11.21
CA ILE A 123 14.71 13.89 10.25
C ILE A 123 15.04 12.47 9.87
N ASP A 124 14.03 11.62 9.94
CA ASP A 124 14.10 10.26 9.42
C ASP A 124 13.32 10.20 8.11
N HIS A 125 13.89 9.58 7.08
CA HIS A 125 13.19 9.30 5.84
C HIS A 125 12.57 7.91 5.97
N ARG A 126 11.25 7.81 5.85
CA ARG A 126 10.55 6.54 6.08
C ARG A 126 9.71 6.12 4.89
N ALA A 127 9.69 4.83 4.63
CA ALA A 127 8.74 4.17 3.75
C ALA A 127 8.04 3.06 4.53
N VAL A 128 6.79 2.78 4.20
CA VAL A 128 5.97 1.80 4.91
C VAL A 128 5.76 0.56 4.05
N PHE A 129 5.82 -0.60 4.66
CA PHE A 129 5.44 -1.89 4.09
C PHE A 129 4.64 -2.69 5.13
N ALA A 130 4.03 -3.80 4.72
CA ALA A 130 3.35 -4.69 5.65
C ALA A 130 3.73 -6.16 5.42
N LEU A 131 3.69 -6.91 6.52
CA LEU A 131 3.90 -8.34 6.58
C LEU A 131 2.53 -9.04 6.56
N SER A 132 2.38 -10.05 5.71
CA SER A 132 1.15 -10.83 5.63
C SER A 132 1.21 -12.10 6.48
N PRO A 133 0.08 -12.53 7.08
CA PRO A 133 -0.06 -13.88 7.62
C PRO A 133 -0.15 -14.93 6.52
N SER A 134 0.24 -16.17 6.84
CA SER A 134 0.10 -17.32 5.95
C SER A 134 -0.14 -18.60 6.73
N ALA A 135 -0.93 -19.53 6.16
CA ALA A 135 -1.00 -20.91 6.64
C ALA A 135 0.27 -21.71 6.34
N ASP A 136 1.13 -21.26 5.43
CA ASP A 136 2.45 -21.82 5.22
C ASP A 136 3.43 -21.24 6.24
N ALA A 137 3.83 -22.05 7.21
CA ALA A 137 4.77 -21.66 8.26
C ALA A 137 6.16 -21.29 7.71
N ASP A 138 6.50 -21.77 6.51
CA ASP A 138 7.75 -21.45 5.80
C ASP A 138 7.52 -20.39 4.71
N GLY A 139 6.33 -19.76 4.68
CA GLY A 139 5.97 -18.73 3.73
C GLY A 139 6.94 -17.55 3.80
N VAL A 140 7.38 -17.07 2.63
CA VAL A 140 8.29 -15.92 2.51
C VAL A 140 7.62 -14.86 1.65
N GLY A 141 7.66 -13.62 2.14
CA GLY A 141 7.21 -12.45 1.42
C GLY A 141 8.35 -11.52 1.06
N VAL A 142 8.12 -10.69 0.04
CA VAL A 142 8.99 -9.57 -0.31
C VAL A 142 8.15 -8.30 -0.36
N ALA A 143 8.70 -7.19 0.15
CA ALA A 143 8.14 -5.86 -0.04
C ALA A 143 9.20 -4.97 -0.71
N THR A 144 8.88 -4.39 -1.85
CA THR A 144 9.75 -3.44 -2.56
C THR A 144 9.29 -2.00 -2.31
N LEU A 145 10.26 -1.14 -2.05
CA LEU A 145 10.06 0.24 -1.62
C LEU A 145 10.92 1.15 -2.51
N PRO A 146 10.33 1.86 -3.48
CA PRO A 146 11.09 2.81 -4.28
C PRO A 146 11.63 3.94 -3.39
N PHE A 147 12.76 4.54 -3.77
CA PHE A 147 13.36 5.60 -2.94
C PHE A 147 12.48 6.86 -2.82
N ASP A 148 11.55 7.10 -3.75
CA ASP A 148 10.60 8.20 -3.66
C ASP A 148 9.47 7.97 -2.63
N ALA A 149 9.29 6.73 -2.15
CA ALA A 149 8.41 6.42 -1.03
C ALA A 149 9.00 6.84 0.33
N PHE A 150 10.29 7.18 0.40
CA PHE A 150 10.96 7.58 1.64
C PHE A 150 10.73 9.05 1.95
N VAL A 151 9.63 9.33 2.63
CA VAL A 151 9.22 10.70 2.95
C VAL A 151 9.83 11.18 4.29
N PRO A 152 10.32 12.43 4.36
CA PRO A 152 10.94 12.98 5.57
C PRO A 152 9.91 13.21 6.69
N ARG A 153 10.16 12.65 7.88
CA ARG A 153 9.34 12.87 9.08
C ARG A 153 10.15 13.08 10.36
N TRP A 154 9.49 13.72 11.32
CA TRP A 154 9.97 13.83 12.69
C TRP A 154 8.80 13.75 13.67
N ARG A 155 8.82 12.74 14.54
CA ARG A 155 7.79 12.51 15.59
C ARG A 155 6.36 12.56 15.04
N GLY A 156 6.11 11.84 13.94
CA GLY A 156 4.81 11.78 13.28
C GLY A 156 4.43 13.02 12.46
N SER A 157 5.22 14.09 12.47
CA SER A 157 4.97 15.27 11.63
C SER A 157 5.80 15.22 10.35
N GLU A 158 5.17 15.52 9.22
CA GLU A 158 5.86 15.74 7.94
C GLU A 158 6.90 16.85 8.04
N ARG A 159 7.99 16.65 7.32
CA ARG A 159 9.08 17.62 7.21
C ARG A 159 9.40 17.83 5.74
N THR A 160 10.34 18.73 5.49
CA THR A 160 10.94 18.92 4.18
C THR A 160 12.38 18.46 4.25
N GLY A 161 12.85 17.80 3.20
CA GLY A 161 14.17 17.20 3.18
C GLY A 161 14.27 16.22 2.02
N SER A 162 15.46 15.69 1.84
CA SER A 162 15.75 14.64 0.87
C SER A 162 16.74 13.68 1.49
N LEU A 163 16.50 12.39 1.26
CA LEU A 163 17.41 11.32 1.64
C LEU A 163 18.66 11.39 0.74
N ASP A 164 19.84 11.45 1.35
CA ASP A 164 21.11 11.35 0.63
C ASP A 164 21.45 9.90 0.32
N LEU A 165 21.07 9.47 -0.88
CA LEU A 165 21.35 8.11 -1.38
C LEU A 165 22.84 7.84 -1.61
N THR A 166 23.73 8.84 -1.58
CA THR A 166 25.17 8.63 -1.81
C THR A 166 25.93 8.19 -0.56
N ALA A 167 25.31 8.30 0.61
CA ALA A 167 25.96 8.04 1.89
C ALA A 167 24.96 7.57 2.96
N ILE A 168 24.21 6.50 2.69
CA ILE A 168 23.29 5.88 3.66
C ILE A 168 24.10 5.33 4.83
N ASN A 169 23.81 5.83 6.04
CA ASN A 169 24.56 5.50 7.25
C ASN A 169 23.66 5.12 8.44
N GLN A 170 22.34 5.15 8.28
CA GLN A 170 21.39 4.75 9.32
C GLN A 170 20.24 3.94 8.72
N MET A 171 19.80 2.93 9.48
CA MET A 171 18.63 2.13 9.16
C MET A 171 17.82 1.82 10.42
N GLY A 172 16.50 1.75 10.31
CA GLY A 172 15.64 1.31 11.39
C GLY A 172 14.33 0.70 10.90
N LEU A 173 13.72 -0.10 11.77
CA LEU A 173 12.35 -0.60 11.63
C LEU A 173 11.52 -0.09 12.80
N GLN A 174 10.30 0.36 12.52
CA GLN A 174 9.41 0.86 13.55
C GLN A 174 7.98 0.36 13.37
N LEU A 175 7.42 -0.20 14.44
CA LEU A 175 6.02 -0.56 14.59
C LEU A 175 5.30 0.55 15.36
N LEU A 176 4.11 0.93 14.89
CA LEU A 176 3.37 2.09 15.39
C LEU A 176 1.88 1.76 15.50
N PHE A 177 1.28 2.09 16.64
CA PHE A 177 -0.16 2.07 16.91
C PHE A 177 -0.91 0.81 16.42
N GLN A 178 -0.29 -0.36 16.47
CA GLN A 178 -0.88 -1.67 16.21
C GLN A 178 -0.87 -2.47 17.51
N GLU A 179 -1.86 -2.21 18.37
CA GLU A 179 -1.92 -2.74 19.73
C GLU A 179 -1.95 -4.27 19.77
N GLY A 180 -1.23 -4.87 20.72
CA GLY A 180 -1.25 -6.31 20.94
C GLY A 180 0.13 -6.95 20.90
N ALA A 181 0.15 -8.28 20.97
CA ALA A 181 1.38 -9.07 20.83
C ALA A 181 1.82 -9.10 19.37
N TYR A 182 3.12 -9.08 19.14
CA TYR A 182 3.68 -9.25 17.80
C TYR A 182 4.90 -10.17 17.85
N ASP A 183 5.08 -10.92 16.76
CA ASP A 183 6.20 -11.81 16.50
C ASP A 183 6.42 -11.82 14.99
N PHE A 184 7.53 -11.26 14.53
CA PHE A 184 7.86 -11.21 13.12
C PHE A 184 9.35 -11.44 12.90
N THR A 185 9.70 -11.92 11.70
CA THR A 185 11.09 -12.13 11.30
C THR A 185 11.37 -11.45 9.96
N ILE A 186 12.32 -10.53 9.95
CA ILE A 186 12.90 -10.00 8.71
C ILE A 186 14.11 -10.85 8.35
N LEU A 187 14.12 -11.39 7.14
CA LEU A 187 15.17 -12.28 6.67
C LEU A 187 16.32 -11.47 6.07
N GLU A 188 15.99 -10.42 5.32
CA GLU A 188 16.97 -9.62 4.60
C GLU A 188 16.46 -8.22 4.25
N ILE A 189 17.37 -7.24 4.24
CA ILE A 189 17.13 -5.91 3.70
C ILE A 189 18.21 -5.63 2.65
N ALA A 190 17.80 -5.36 1.42
CA ALA A 190 18.73 -5.15 0.30
C ALA A 190 18.28 -4.00 -0.59
N VAL A 191 19.21 -3.33 -1.27
CA VAL A 191 18.88 -2.44 -2.39
C VAL A 191 18.93 -3.20 -3.70
N VAL A 192 18.00 -2.88 -4.60
CA VAL A 192 17.76 -3.60 -5.86
C VAL A 192 17.74 -2.64 -7.04
N ASP A 193 18.30 -3.06 -8.17
CA ASP A 193 18.37 -2.24 -9.40
C ASP A 193 17.05 -2.20 -10.18
N ASP A 194 16.15 -3.13 -9.91
CA ASP A 194 14.79 -3.19 -10.46
C ASP A 194 13.77 -3.47 -9.36
N LEU A 195 12.62 -2.81 -9.45
CA LEU A 195 11.51 -2.98 -8.51
C LEU A 195 10.55 -4.02 -9.07
N VAL A 196 10.40 -5.11 -8.35
CA VAL A 196 9.37 -6.10 -8.65
C VAL A 196 8.02 -5.49 -8.25
N ARG A 197 7.20 -5.11 -9.23
CA ARG A 197 5.88 -4.52 -8.96
C ARG A 197 4.94 -5.51 -8.26
N ASP A 198 5.04 -6.78 -8.64
CA ASP A 198 4.24 -7.86 -8.08
C ASP A 198 5.00 -8.53 -6.92
N ASP A 199 5.33 -7.74 -5.89
CA ASP A 199 5.86 -8.24 -4.62
C ASP A 199 5.10 -9.52 -4.20
N PRO A 200 5.74 -10.70 -4.21
CA PRO A 200 5.06 -11.93 -3.86
C PRO A 200 4.68 -11.87 -2.37
N ALA A 201 3.39 -11.70 -2.11
CA ALA A 201 2.84 -11.85 -0.77
C ALA A 201 2.66 -13.34 -0.48
N PRO A 202 2.96 -13.81 0.74
CA PRO A 202 2.59 -15.15 1.17
C PRO A 202 1.09 -15.37 0.93
N ALA A 203 0.72 -16.50 0.32
CA ALA A 203 -0.69 -16.88 0.21
C ALA A 203 -1.27 -17.13 1.61
N LEU A 204 -2.54 -16.80 1.83
CA LEU A 204 -3.26 -17.15 3.05
C LEU A 204 -3.30 -18.67 3.24
N GLY A 205 -3.37 -19.41 2.13
CA GLY A 205 -3.30 -20.87 2.07
C GLY A 205 -3.43 -21.34 0.62
N ALA A 206 -3.32 -22.65 0.38
CA ALA A 206 -3.38 -23.21 -0.98
C ALA A 206 -4.77 -23.10 -1.63
N ALA A 207 -5.83 -23.05 -0.83
CA ALA A 207 -7.22 -22.90 -1.27
C ALA A 207 -8.07 -22.44 -0.08
N PRO A 208 -8.02 -21.14 0.30
CA PRO A 208 -8.78 -20.66 1.43
C PRO A 208 -10.29 -20.78 1.14
N SER A 209 -11.03 -21.20 2.15
CA SER A 209 -12.50 -21.15 2.16
C SER A 209 -12.98 -19.69 2.16
N PRO A 210 -14.23 -19.42 1.71
CA PRO A 210 -14.76 -18.07 1.78
C PRO A 210 -14.81 -17.53 3.21
N ALA A 211 -15.03 -18.40 4.20
CA ALA A 211 -15.01 -18.01 5.61
C ALA A 211 -13.61 -17.50 6.04
N GLU A 212 -12.54 -18.18 5.64
CA GLU A 212 -11.16 -17.75 5.91
C GLU A 212 -10.83 -16.44 5.19
N VAL A 213 -11.31 -16.25 3.95
CA VAL A 213 -11.16 -14.97 3.23
C VAL A 213 -11.89 -13.84 3.96
N VAL A 214 -13.14 -14.06 4.38
CA VAL A 214 -13.92 -13.06 5.13
C VAL A 214 -13.26 -12.72 6.47
N GLU A 215 -12.82 -13.73 7.22
CA GLU A 215 -12.12 -13.54 8.50
C GLU A 215 -10.82 -12.76 8.32
N GLY A 216 -10.01 -13.12 7.32
CA GLY A 216 -8.77 -12.42 7.02
C GLY A 216 -9.00 -10.95 6.62
N ILE A 217 -10.03 -10.67 5.81
CA ILE A 217 -10.39 -9.29 5.43
C ILE A 217 -10.95 -8.51 6.64
N ASP A 218 -11.80 -9.11 7.47
CA ASP A 218 -12.36 -8.47 8.65
C ASP A 218 -11.28 -8.10 9.68
N ALA A 219 -10.35 -9.03 9.97
CA ALA A 219 -9.21 -8.76 10.85
C ALA A 219 -8.31 -7.64 10.30
N THR A 220 -8.07 -7.64 8.99
CA THR A 220 -7.31 -6.61 8.30
C THR A 220 -7.98 -5.23 8.42
N ILE A 221 -9.29 -5.17 8.19
CA ILE A 221 -10.11 -3.97 8.29
C ILE A 221 -10.08 -3.40 9.70
N GLU A 222 -10.21 -4.25 10.72
CA GLU A 222 -10.19 -3.83 12.12
C GLU A 222 -8.87 -3.12 12.47
N VAL A 223 -7.73 -3.75 12.13
CA VAL A 223 -6.40 -3.17 12.39
C VAL A 223 -6.17 -1.92 11.53
N GLY A 224 -6.49 -1.96 10.23
CA GLY A 224 -6.31 -0.84 9.33
C GLY A 224 -7.11 0.40 9.75
N VAL A 225 -8.38 0.25 10.11
CA VAL A 225 -9.23 1.34 10.61
C VAL A 225 -8.66 1.93 11.90
N TYR A 226 -8.20 1.09 12.83
CA TYR A 226 -7.58 1.54 14.06
C TYR A 226 -6.37 2.45 13.78
N VAL A 227 -5.43 1.97 12.95
CA VAL A 227 -4.20 2.69 12.61
C VAL A 227 -4.50 3.97 11.83
N TYR A 228 -5.45 3.92 10.90
CA TYR A 228 -5.94 5.11 10.17
C TYR A 228 -6.45 6.18 11.14
N ASN A 229 -7.30 5.80 12.09
CA ASN A 229 -7.86 6.72 13.09
C ASN A 229 -6.82 7.30 14.05
N LYS A 230 -5.63 6.69 14.13
CA LYS A 230 -4.46 7.23 14.86
C LYS A 230 -3.63 8.22 14.04
N GLY A 231 -4.02 8.50 12.79
CA GLY A 231 -3.32 9.42 11.90
C GLY A 231 -2.19 8.80 11.09
N TYR A 232 -2.26 7.48 10.84
CA TYR A 232 -1.27 6.74 10.05
C TYR A 232 -1.89 6.11 8.79
N PRO A 233 -2.38 6.92 7.84
CA PRO A 233 -2.97 6.39 6.60
C PRO A 233 -1.98 5.56 5.77
N SER A 234 -0.68 5.90 5.78
CA SER A 234 0.40 5.11 5.15
C SER A 234 0.66 3.72 5.76
N GLN A 235 0.18 3.43 6.96
CA GLN A 235 0.24 2.07 7.50
C GLN A 235 -1.03 1.30 7.18
N CYS A 236 -2.17 1.99 7.23
CA CYS A 236 -3.46 1.44 6.81
C CYS A 236 -3.43 0.98 5.34
N ASP A 237 -2.94 1.81 4.40
CA ASP A 237 -2.88 1.42 2.99
C ASP A 237 -1.98 0.19 2.77
N LYS A 238 -0.84 0.07 3.46
CA LYS A 238 0.05 -1.10 3.32
C LYS A 238 -0.53 -2.37 3.93
N ILE A 239 -1.23 -2.28 5.07
CA ILE A 239 -1.98 -3.40 5.64
C ILE A 239 -3.03 -3.90 4.62
N TYR A 240 -3.77 -3.00 3.99
CA TYR A 240 -4.76 -3.36 2.99
C TYR A 240 -4.14 -3.92 1.71
N ALA A 241 -3.06 -3.31 1.21
CA ALA A 241 -2.37 -3.77 0.01
C ALA A 241 -1.76 -5.16 0.20
N ALA A 242 -1.11 -5.41 1.34
CA ALA A 242 -0.54 -6.72 1.64
C ALA A 242 -1.64 -7.80 1.69
N THR A 243 -2.78 -7.50 2.31
CA THR A 243 -3.92 -8.42 2.36
C THR A 243 -4.54 -8.65 0.98
N ALA A 244 -4.76 -7.60 0.20
CA ALA A 244 -5.29 -7.71 -1.16
C ALA A 244 -4.41 -8.62 -2.03
N ARG A 245 -3.08 -8.44 -1.97
CA ARG A 245 -2.12 -9.31 -2.67
C ARG A 245 -2.15 -10.75 -2.15
N SER A 246 -2.23 -10.95 -0.84
CA SER A 246 -2.26 -12.31 -0.24
C SER A 246 -3.54 -13.07 -0.62
N VAL A 247 -4.68 -12.39 -0.62
CA VAL A 247 -5.96 -12.94 -1.09
C VAL A 247 -5.85 -13.26 -2.58
N ALA A 248 -5.40 -12.32 -3.41
CA ALA A 248 -5.24 -12.55 -4.85
C ALA A 248 -4.32 -13.75 -5.15
N ALA A 249 -3.14 -13.82 -4.50
CA ALA A 249 -2.18 -14.91 -4.66
C ALA A 249 -2.76 -16.28 -4.27
N SER A 250 -3.59 -16.34 -3.22
CA SER A 250 -4.24 -17.58 -2.78
C SER A 250 -5.25 -18.12 -3.80
N LEU A 251 -5.65 -17.31 -4.77
CA LEU A 251 -6.73 -17.60 -5.72
C LEU A 251 -6.25 -17.78 -7.17
N GLU A 252 -4.94 -17.63 -7.43
CA GLU A 252 -4.36 -17.85 -8.76
C GLU A 252 -4.43 -19.33 -9.20
N GLY A 253 -4.61 -20.27 -8.26
CA GLY A 253 -4.70 -21.71 -8.51
C GLY A 253 -6.02 -22.24 -9.08
N GLY A 254 -6.99 -21.37 -9.41
CA GLY A 254 -8.27 -21.77 -10.01
C GLY A 254 -9.29 -22.39 -9.05
N ALA A 255 -8.96 -22.50 -7.77
CA ALA A 255 -9.90 -22.82 -6.70
C ALA A 255 -10.24 -21.55 -5.92
N GLY A 256 -11.50 -21.13 -5.95
CA GLY A 256 -12.01 -20.03 -5.12
C GLY A 256 -12.13 -18.67 -5.80
N LEU A 257 -12.90 -17.79 -5.13
CA LEU A 257 -13.34 -16.43 -5.44
C LEU A 257 -13.73 -16.17 -6.91
N ARG A 258 -14.97 -15.73 -7.12
CA ARG A 258 -15.47 -15.31 -8.43
C ARG A 258 -14.49 -14.34 -9.11
N GLU A 259 -14.37 -14.46 -10.44
CA GLU A 259 -13.46 -13.64 -11.25
C GLU A 259 -13.65 -12.12 -11.03
N ASP A 260 -14.88 -11.69 -10.78
CA ASP A 260 -15.24 -10.31 -10.46
C ASP A 260 -14.51 -9.77 -9.22
N ALA A 261 -14.40 -10.57 -8.17
CA ALA A 261 -13.79 -10.18 -6.92
C ALA A 261 -12.25 -10.20 -6.98
N ARG A 262 -11.66 -11.09 -7.78
CA ARG A 262 -10.21 -11.03 -8.09
C ARG A 262 -9.89 -9.77 -8.89
N ALA A 263 -10.72 -9.46 -9.88
CA ALA A 263 -10.58 -8.24 -10.66
C ALA A 263 -10.72 -6.98 -9.76
N ALA A 264 -11.66 -6.97 -8.82
CA ALA A 264 -11.83 -5.85 -7.88
C ALA A 264 -10.58 -5.60 -7.01
N LEU A 265 -9.94 -6.67 -6.51
CA LEU A 265 -8.68 -6.55 -5.75
C LEU A 265 -7.54 -6.03 -6.62
N ALA A 266 -7.40 -6.57 -7.84
CA ALA A 266 -6.36 -6.14 -8.78
C ALA A 266 -6.54 -4.67 -9.20
N ASP A 267 -7.78 -4.26 -9.50
CA ASP A 267 -8.12 -2.88 -9.87
C ASP A 267 -7.86 -1.93 -8.69
N ALA A 268 -8.22 -2.31 -7.47
CA ALA A 268 -7.96 -1.50 -6.28
C ALA A 268 -6.45 -1.35 -6.01
N ALA A 269 -5.66 -2.42 -6.17
CA ALA A 269 -4.21 -2.38 -6.04
C ALA A 269 -3.57 -1.48 -7.12
N ALA A 270 -3.94 -1.66 -8.38
CA ALA A 270 -3.44 -0.85 -9.49
C ALA A 270 -3.82 0.64 -9.34
N ALA A 271 -5.04 0.92 -8.87
CA ALA A 271 -5.48 2.28 -8.59
C ALA A 271 -4.65 2.92 -7.48
N ALA A 272 -4.33 2.18 -6.41
CA ALA A 272 -3.49 2.68 -5.34
C ALA A 272 -2.04 2.92 -5.79
N GLU A 273 -1.45 2.01 -6.57
CA GLU A 273 -0.09 2.15 -7.11
C GLU A 273 0.07 3.34 -8.07
N ALA A 274 -1.00 3.73 -8.76
CA ALA A 274 -0.99 4.90 -9.63
C ALA A 274 -0.94 6.24 -8.87
N MET A 275 -1.11 6.24 -7.55
CA MET A 275 -1.08 7.45 -6.71
C MET A 275 0.35 7.73 -6.20
N GLY A 276 0.67 9.01 -5.95
CA GLY A 276 1.95 9.42 -5.35
C GLY A 276 2.06 9.06 -3.87
N TYR A 277 3.07 9.57 -3.15
CA TYR A 277 3.33 9.28 -1.73
C TYR A 277 3.05 10.47 -0.79
N SER A 278 2.23 11.44 -1.19
CA SER A 278 1.83 12.51 -0.27
C SER A 278 0.82 12.01 0.78
N GLU A 279 0.66 12.73 1.90
CA GLU A 279 -0.36 12.40 2.92
C GLU A 279 -1.78 12.28 2.33
N ASN A 280 -2.14 13.14 1.39
CA ASN A 280 -3.44 13.06 0.71
C ASN A 280 -3.53 11.80 -0.18
N ASP A 281 -2.45 11.46 -0.89
CA ASP A 281 -2.41 10.23 -1.69
C ASP A 281 -2.51 8.99 -0.79
N GLU A 282 -1.82 8.97 0.35
CA GLU A 282 -1.91 7.88 1.35
C GLU A 282 -3.36 7.63 1.79
N ILE A 283 -4.12 8.70 2.04
CA ILE A 283 -5.55 8.61 2.37
C ILE A 283 -6.34 7.99 1.21
N HIS A 284 -6.12 8.46 -0.02
CA HIS A 284 -6.84 7.95 -1.19
C HIS A 284 -6.48 6.49 -1.52
N ARG A 285 -5.22 6.08 -1.37
CA ARG A 285 -4.79 4.68 -1.51
C ARG A 285 -5.49 3.78 -0.50
N ALA A 286 -5.53 4.18 0.78
CA ALA A 286 -6.20 3.41 1.82
C ALA A 286 -7.69 3.19 1.51
N TRP A 287 -8.40 4.21 1.03
CA TRP A 287 -9.81 4.07 0.66
C TRP A 287 -10.03 3.24 -0.61
N ALA A 288 -9.18 3.39 -1.63
CA ALA A 288 -9.27 2.57 -2.84
C ALA A 288 -9.11 1.08 -2.51
N LEU A 289 -8.07 0.75 -1.74
CA LEU A 289 -7.82 -0.62 -1.28
C LEU A 289 -8.93 -1.14 -0.36
N ARG A 290 -9.48 -0.28 0.51
CA ARG A 290 -10.61 -0.64 1.36
C ARG A 290 -11.82 -1.07 0.55
N HIS A 291 -12.20 -0.30 -0.48
CA HIS A 291 -13.33 -0.67 -1.33
C HIS A 291 -13.10 -2.02 -2.03
N GLY A 292 -11.89 -2.26 -2.57
CA GLY A 292 -11.54 -3.56 -3.16
C GLY A 292 -11.67 -4.72 -2.17
N LEU A 293 -11.25 -4.54 -0.92
CA LEU A 293 -11.41 -5.53 0.14
C LEU A 293 -12.90 -5.75 0.51
N ASP A 294 -13.69 -4.69 0.61
CA ASP A 294 -15.13 -4.79 0.90
C ASP A 294 -15.87 -5.54 -0.22
N ASP A 295 -15.52 -5.31 -1.48
CA ASP A 295 -16.07 -6.01 -2.65
C ASP A 295 -15.68 -7.50 -2.63
N ALA A 296 -14.41 -7.81 -2.39
CA ALA A 296 -13.93 -9.19 -2.28
C ALA A 296 -14.59 -9.95 -1.13
N ARG A 297 -14.75 -9.28 0.01
CA ARG A 297 -15.48 -9.81 1.17
C ARG A 297 -16.94 -10.09 0.83
N ALA A 298 -17.63 -9.16 0.17
CA ALA A 298 -19.02 -9.35 -0.23
C ALA A 298 -19.19 -10.54 -1.18
N ALA A 299 -18.26 -10.70 -2.13
CA ALA A 299 -18.26 -11.85 -3.04
C ALA A 299 -18.02 -13.18 -2.30
N ALA A 300 -17.12 -13.21 -1.32
CA ALA A 300 -16.89 -14.39 -0.49
C ALA A 300 -18.12 -14.77 0.34
N VAL A 301 -18.81 -13.79 0.94
CA VAL A 301 -20.08 -14.02 1.65
C VAL A 301 -21.16 -14.55 0.70
N ALA A 302 -21.26 -13.99 -0.50
CA ALA A 302 -22.27 -14.38 -1.48
C ALA A 302 -22.05 -15.80 -2.02
N ALA A 303 -20.80 -16.22 -2.17
CA ALA A 303 -20.46 -17.55 -2.64
C ALA A 303 -20.78 -18.64 -1.61
N GLY A 304 -20.60 -18.38 -0.31
CA GLY A 304 -20.96 -19.33 0.75
C GLY A 304 -20.42 -20.74 0.50
N ASP A 305 -21.29 -21.75 0.61
CA ASP A 305 -20.94 -23.16 0.36
C ASP A 305 -20.74 -23.49 -1.14
N ASP A 306 -21.19 -22.63 -2.06
CA ASP A 306 -21.09 -22.85 -3.51
C ASP A 306 -19.67 -22.59 -4.07
N TRP A 307 -18.75 -22.12 -3.22
CA TRP A 307 -17.36 -21.79 -3.56
C TRP A 307 -16.56 -22.95 -4.15
N GLU A 308 -16.82 -24.19 -3.72
CA GLU A 308 -16.12 -25.38 -4.25
C GLU A 308 -16.72 -25.89 -5.57
N ALA A 309 -18.00 -25.59 -5.84
CA ALA A 309 -18.70 -26.11 -7.01
C ALA A 309 -18.26 -25.42 -8.31
N GLU A 310 -17.91 -24.14 -8.28
CA GLU A 310 -17.40 -23.42 -9.46
C GLU A 310 -15.95 -23.82 -9.81
N ALA A 311 -15.12 -24.12 -8.81
CA ALA A 311 -13.71 -24.51 -9.01
C ALA A 311 -13.55 -25.81 -9.83
N THR A 312 -14.51 -26.74 -9.70
CA THR A 312 -14.46 -28.01 -10.44
C THR A 312 -14.84 -27.86 -11.91
N HIS A 313 -15.64 -26.86 -12.28
CA HIS A 313 -16.06 -26.66 -13.68
C HIS A 313 -15.01 -25.93 -14.52
N ALA A 314 -14.19 -25.07 -13.91
CA ALA A 314 -13.11 -24.36 -14.63
C ALA A 314 -12.02 -25.30 -15.16
N ASN A 315 -11.72 -26.38 -14.42
CA ASN A 315 -10.69 -27.35 -14.80
C ASN A 315 -11.18 -28.42 -15.79
N ASP A 316 -12.49 -28.64 -15.93
CA ASP A 316 -13.06 -29.67 -16.83
C ASP A 316 -13.19 -29.16 -18.28
N ALA A 317 -13.27 -27.83 -18.48
CA ALA A 317 -13.39 -27.22 -19.81
C ALA A 317 -12.12 -27.36 -20.68
N THR A 318 -10.97 -27.70 -20.10
CA THR A 318 -9.72 -27.87 -20.85
C THR A 318 -9.56 -29.27 -21.48
N ASP A 319 -10.38 -30.25 -21.09
CA ASP A 319 -10.30 -31.63 -21.62
C ASP A 319 -11.29 -31.91 -22.78
N ALA A 320 -12.20 -30.98 -23.09
CA ALA A 320 -13.29 -31.21 -24.04
C ALA A 320 -13.00 -30.89 -25.52
N THR A 321 -11.76 -30.54 -25.91
CA THR A 321 -11.44 -30.20 -27.33
C THR A 321 -10.71 -31.30 -28.13
N VAL A 322 -10.67 -32.54 -27.64
CA VAL A 322 -10.12 -33.68 -28.41
C VAL A 322 -11.15 -34.79 -28.58
N ALA A 323 -12.14 -34.58 -29.46
CA ALA A 323 -12.65 -35.59 -30.40
C ALA A 323 -13.92 -35.10 -31.11
N THR A 324 -13.76 -34.53 -32.29
CA THR A 324 -14.75 -34.78 -33.35
C THR A 324 -13.98 -35.04 -34.63
N ASP A 325 -13.55 -36.30 -34.73
CA ASP A 325 -13.07 -36.92 -35.96
C ASP A 325 -14.14 -36.78 -37.05
N GLY A 326 -13.66 -36.51 -38.25
CA GLY A 326 -14.43 -36.01 -39.36
C GLY A 326 -15.36 -37.04 -39.98
N THR A 327 -16.46 -36.53 -40.53
CA THR A 327 -17.14 -37.19 -41.65
C THR A 327 -17.16 -36.22 -42.82
N ASP A 328 -16.16 -36.38 -43.67
CA ASP A 328 -16.27 -36.48 -45.14
C ASP A 328 -17.56 -35.96 -45.80
N ALA A 329 -17.44 -34.90 -46.60
CA ALA A 329 -18.13 -34.79 -47.90
C ALA A 329 -17.51 -33.66 -48.73
N THR A 330 -16.67 -34.08 -49.68
CA THR A 330 -16.37 -33.42 -50.95
C THR A 330 -17.60 -32.84 -51.67
N ASP A 331 -17.31 -31.80 -52.46
CA ASP A 331 -17.94 -31.45 -53.76
C ASP A 331 -19.01 -30.35 -53.76
N ALA A 332 -18.65 -29.17 -54.28
CA ALA A 332 -19.25 -28.58 -55.49
C ALA A 332 -18.77 -27.14 -55.72
N THR A 333 -18.03 -26.96 -56.81
CA THR A 333 -17.87 -25.69 -57.54
C THR A 333 -19.21 -25.18 -58.07
N HIS A 334 -19.60 -23.92 -57.79
CA HIS A 334 -20.20 -23.05 -58.82
C HIS A 334 -20.36 -21.59 -58.39
N ALA A 335 -20.42 -20.74 -59.40
CA ALA A 335 -20.21 -19.30 -59.42
C ALA A 335 -21.48 -18.46 -59.17
N THR A 336 -21.28 -17.15 -59.36
CA THR A 336 -22.20 -16.07 -59.77
C THR A 336 -22.95 -15.25 -58.72
N ASP A 337 -22.60 -13.96 -58.71
CA ASP A 337 -23.44 -12.77 -58.57
C ASP A 337 -24.94 -13.01 -58.37
N VAL A 338 -25.52 -12.43 -57.31
CA VAL A 338 -26.74 -11.62 -57.41
C VAL A 338 -26.70 -10.51 -56.35
N ALA A 339 -27.10 -9.33 -56.79
CA ALA A 339 -27.24 -8.10 -56.05
C ALA A 339 -28.39 -8.11 -55.01
N ASP A 340 -28.36 -7.09 -54.15
CA ASP A 340 -29.51 -6.26 -53.78
C ASP A 340 -30.69 -6.94 -53.04
N VAL A 341 -30.80 -6.71 -51.72
CA VAL A 341 -32.10 -6.50 -51.07
C VAL A 341 -31.96 -5.54 -49.89
N SER A 342 -32.54 -4.36 -50.08
CA SER A 342 -32.93 -3.34 -49.09
C SER A 342 -34.04 -3.82 -48.15
N ASP A 343 -34.22 -3.07 -47.07
CA ASP A 343 -35.44 -2.95 -46.24
C ASP A 343 -35.81 -4.10 -45.29
N ALA A 344 -35.78 -3.78 -43.99
CA ALA A 344 -36.92 -4.00 -43.11
C ALA A 344 -36.95 -2.90 -42.03
N ALA A 345 -37.92 -2.01 -42.18
CA ALA A 345 -38.38 -1.07 -41.17
C ALA A 345 -39.40 -1.73 -40.23
N ASP A 346 -39.59 -1.07 -39.09
CA ASP A 346 -40.78 -1.02 -38.22
C ASP A 346 -41.17 -2.22 -37.34
N THR A 347 -41.20 -1.96 -36.02
CA THR A 347 -42.42 -1.81 -35.19
C THR A 347 -41.96 -1.45 -33.76
N ALA A 348 -42.15 -0.23 -33.26
CA ALA A 348 -43.38 0.40 -32.76
C ALA A 348 -43.86 -0.12 -31.38
N ASP A 349 -43.88 0.83 -30.44
CA ASP A 349 -44.83 1.06 -29.34
C ASP A 349 -45.07 0.01 -28.25
N ALA A 350 -44.77 0.42 -27.00
CA ALA A 350 -45.70 0.35 -25.88
C ALA A 350 -45.30 1.36 -24.79
N ALA A 351 -45.86 2.56 -24.88
CA ALA A 351 -46.03 3.48 -23.76
C ALA A 351 -47.41 3.25 -23.09
N ASP A 352 -47.54 3.82 -21.87
CA ASP A 352 -48.75 3.96 -21.04
C ASP A 352 -49.22 2.72 -20.24
N ALA A 353 -49.68 2.81 -19.00
CA ALA A 353 -49.93 3.92 -18.07
C ALA A 353 -50.04 3.34 -16.64
N ALA A 354 -49.55 4.04 -15.62
CA ALA A 354 -50.36 4.77 -14.63
C ALA A 354 -50.85 3.97 -13.40
N ASP A 355 -50.28 4.39 -12.26
CA ASP A 355 -50.99 4.97 -11.11
C ASP A 355 -51.73 4.05 -10.11
N ALA A 356 -51.23 4.07 -8.87
CA ALA A 356 -52.04 4.02 -7.65
C ALA A 356 -51.23 4.54 -6.45
N ALA A 357 -51.47 5.81 -6.11
CA ALA A 357 -51.86 6.34 -4.79
C ALA A 357 -51.35 5.59 -3.53
N ASP A 358 -50.56 6.26 -2.67
CA ASP A 358 -51.02 6.99 -1.48
C ASP A 358 -51.27 6.09 -0.26
N SER A 359 -50.38 6.17 0.74
CA SER A 359 -50.82 6.25 2.13
C SER A 359 -49.76 6.90 3.00
N THR A 360 -50.08 8.10 3.44
CA THR A 360 -49.48 8.79 4.58
C THR A 360 -49.89 8.13 5.90
N THR A 361 -48.92 7.94 6.80
CA THR A 361 -49.07 7.82 8.27
C THR A 361 -47.66 7.64 8.84
N ASP A 362 -47.29 8.01 10.06
CA ASP A 362 -47.54 9.15 10.93
C ASP A 362 -46.43 9.04 12.00
N SER A 363 -46.13 10.19 12.58
CA SER A 363 -45.14 10.57 13.57
C SER A 363 -45.02 9.66 14.81
N THR A 364 -43.77 9.55 15.28
CA THR A 364 -43.32 9.58 16.69
C THR A 364 -43.96 8.65 17.73
N ASP A 365 -43.16 7.74 18.28
CA ASP A 365 -43.19 7.47 19.72
C ASP A 365 -41.79 7.12 20.27
N SER A 366 -41.48 7.74 21.40
CA SER A 366 -40.23 7.72 22.13
C SER A 366 -40.40 6.86 23.37
N ALA A 367 -39.54 5.86 23.60
CA ALA A 367 -39.32 5.34 24.95
C ALA A 367 -38.01 4.52 25.04
N ALA A 368 -36.98 5.11 25.65
CA ALA A 368 -35.96 4.36 26.37
C ALA A 368 -35.55 5.15 27.62
N PRO A 369 -35.33 4.49 28.78
CA PRO A 369 -35.43 5.11 30.10
C PRO A 369 -34.14 5.77 30.59
N GLU A 370 -34.31 6.85 31.37
CA GLU A 370 -33.27 7.48 32.19
C GLU A 370 -32.82 6.58 33.36
N PRO A 371 -31.52 6.55 33.69
CA PRO A 371 -31.06 6.14 35.02
C PRO A 371 -30.95 7.36 35.96
N GLU A 372 -31.53 7.20 37.15
CA GLU A 372 -31.50 8.21 38.23
C GLU A 372 -30.09 8.45 38.81
N PRO A 373 -29.77 9.68 39.22
CA PRO A 373 -28.58 9.97 40.01
C PRO A 373 -28.86 9.78 41.51
N ALA A 374 -28.12 8.88 42.14
CA ALA A 374 -28.02 8.84 43.60
C ALA A 374 -27.16 10.01 44.10
N THR A 375 -27.80 10.94 44.79
CA THR A 375 -27.14 11.87 45.72
C THR A 375 -26.88 11.16 47.04
N ASP A 376 -25.64 11.16 47.53
CA ASP A 376 -25.37 11.53 48.93
C ASP A 376 -23.89 11.74 49.27
N SER A 377 -23.67 12.81 50.05
CA SER A 377 -22.69 12.95 51.14
C SER A 377 -21.20 13.18 50.84
N SER A 378 -20.86 14.48 50.80
CA SER A 378 -19.90 15.17 51.69
C SER A 378 -18.54 14.53 52.03
N SER A 379 -17.45 15.20 51.61
CA SER A 379 -16.32 15.50 52.49
C SER A 379 -15.46 16.66 51.96
N SER A 380 -15.12 17.55 52.88
CA SER A 380 -14.34 18.79 52.81
C SER A 380 -12.84 18.62 52.62
N SER A 381 -12.20 19.52 51.85
CA SER A 381 -10.87 20.15 52.10
C SER A 381 -10.47 20.97 50.87
N SER A 382 -10.62 22.30 50.85
CA SER A 382 -9.62 23.33 51.22
C SER A 382 -8.34 23.33 50.37
N SER A 383 -8.04 24.51 49.79
CA SER A 383 -6.75 24.95 49.19
C SER A 383 -6.56 24.51 47.73
N ASP A 384 -6.26 25.34 46.73
CA ASP A 384 -5.54 26.60 46.66
C ASP A 384 -5.97 27.46 45.45
N ASP A 385 -6.15 28.76 45.69
CA ASP A 385 -6.18 29.82 44.68
C ASP A 385 -4.74 30.12 44.24
N ASN A 386 -4.31 29.74 43.02
CA ASN A 386 -3.10 30.33 42.39
C ASN A 386 -2.95 30.18 40.85
N ASP A 387 -3.84 29.50 40.12
CA ASP A 387 -3.57 29.17 38.71
C ASP A 387 -3.97 30.23 37.66
N MET A 388 -4.59 31.35 38.06
CA MET A 388 -5.07 32.36 37.11
C MET A 388 -4.05 33.46 36.76
N VAL A 389 -2.90 33.53 37.45
CA VAL A 389 -1.90 34.58 37.19
C VAL A 389 -0.82 34.13 36.18
N MET A 390 -0.60 32.82 36.00
CA MET A 390 0.42 32.33 35.06
C MET A 390 -0.02 32.41 33.60
N LEU A 391 -1.33 32.32 33.32
CA LEU A 391 -1.86 32.31 31.95
C LEU A 391 -1.76 33.68 31.25
N LEU A 392 -1.81 34.79 32.00
CA LEU A 392 -1.66 36.14 31.44
C LEU A 392 -0.20 36.52 31.16
N ALA A 393 0.76 35.96 31.88
CA ALA A 393 2.18 36.23 31.64
C ALA A 393 2.70 35.58 30.35
N LEU A 394 2.17 34.40 29.98
CA LEU A 394 2.56 33.69 28.77
C LEU A 394 2.07 34.39 27.49
N ALA A 395 0.86 34.95 27.51
CA ALA A 395 0.29 35.66 26.36
C ALA A 395 1.09 36.94 26.01
N GLY A 396 1.65 37.63 27.01
CA GLY A 396 2.48 38.81 26.79
C GLY A 396 3.84 38.51 26.15
N ALA A 397 4.47 37.39 26.51
CA ALA A 397 5.78 37.01 25.97
C ALA A 397 5.72 36.61 24.48
N VAL A 398 4.64 35.95 24.06
CA VAL A 398 4.45 35.54 22.66
C VAL A 398 4.27 36.76 21.74
N ALA A 399 3.54 37.78 22.18
CA ALA A 399 3.33 38.99 21.39
C ALA A 399 4.63 39.77 21.11
N VAL A 400 5.57 39.78 22.07
CA VAL A 400 6.87 40.46 21.91
C VAL A 400 7.79 39.71 20.94
N VAL A 401 7.77 38.38 20.96
CA VAL A 401 8.57 37.55 20.03
C VAL A 401 8.07 37.71 18.60
N VAL A 402 6.75 37.70 18.39
CA VAL A 402 6.16 37.89 17.05
C VAL A 402 6.50 39.26 16.47
N ALA A 403 6.44 40.33 17.28
CA ALA A 403 6.82 41.67 16.83
C ALA A 403 8.31 41.78 16.44
N ALA A 404 9.19 41.10 17.18
CA ALA A 404 10.62 41.08 16.88
C ALA A 404 10.94 40.33 15.58
N VAL A 405 10.27 39.20 15.31
CA VAL A 405 10.45 38.41 14.09
C VAL A 405 9.96 39.17 12.86
N VAL A 406 8.78 39.81 12.95
CA VAL A 406 8.25 40.64 11.84
C VAL A 406 9.20 41.82 11.53
N THR A 407 9.77 42.44 12.55
CA THR A 407 10.74 43.54 12.37
C THR A 407 12.06 43.06 11.74
N LEU A 408 12.48 41.82 12.02
CA LEU A 408 13.68 41.22 11.44
C LEU A 408 13.48 40.86 9.96
N CYS A 409 12.29 40.34 9.61
CA CYS A 409 11.94 39.97 8.23
C CYS A 409 11.81 41.20 7.31
N LEU A 410 11.32 42.33 7.83
CA LEU A 410 11.18 43.57 7.04
C LEU A 410 12.51 44.30 6.77
N ARG A 411 13.63 43.86 7.37
CA ARG A 411 14.95 44.50 7.17
C ARG A 411 15.84 43.84 6.10
N ARG A 412 15.39 42.78 5.43
CA ARG A 412 16.19 42.09 4.40
C ARG A 412 15.54 42.13 3.01
N VAL A 413 15.48 43.30 2.36
CA VAL A 413 15.41 43.38 0.89
C VAL A 413 16.12 44.65 0.39
N ALA A 414 17.33 44.47 -0.13
CA ALA A 414 17.85 45.24 -1.27
C ALA A 414 19.03 44.46 -1.88
N PRO A 415 18.86 43.77 -3.02
CA PRO A 415 19.98 43.17 -3.72
C PRO A 415 20.82 44.25 -4.40
N ALA A 416 22.15 44.14 -4.29
CA ALA A 416 23.09 44.98 -5.02
C ALA A 416 23.01 44.68 -6.53
N PRO A 417 23.14 45.70 -7.41
CA PRO A 417 23.13 45.48 -8.84
C PRO A 417 24.42 44.77 -9.32
N PRO A 418 24.32 43.85 -10.30
CA PRO A 418 25.49 43.14 -10.83
C PRO A 418 26.37 44.05 -11.70
N PRO A 419 27.69 43.77 -11.77
CA PRO A 419 28.60 44.53 -12.63
C PRO A 419 28.38 44.20 -14.11
N LEU A 420 28.39 45.25 -14.94
CA LEU A 420 28.34 45.20 -16.40
C LEU A 420 29.53 44.41 -16.98
N ALA A 421 29.27 43.22 -17.50
CA ALA A 421 30.21 42.47 -18.32
C ALA A 421 30.11 42.93 -19.80
N LYS A 422 31.28 43.12 -20.40
CA LYS A 422 31.47 43.61 -21.77
C LYS A 422 30.99 42.59 -22.81
N VAL A 423 30.31 43.12 -23.81
CA VAL A 423 29.91 42.49 -25.07
C VAL A 423 31.15 42.01 -25.83
N GLN A 424 31.16 40.74 -26.23
CA GLN A 424 31.95 40.24 -27.35
C GLN A 424 31.05 39.47 -28.32
N ASP A 425 31.15 39.89 -29.58
CA ASP A 425 30.50 39.36 -30.79
C ASP A 425 30.67 37.85 -30.97
N LEU A 426 29.55 37.14 -31.20
CA LEU A 426 29.52 35.98 -32.09
C LEU A 426 28.19 35.93 -32.86
N ALA A 427 28.34 35.79 -34.18
CA ALA A 427 27.32 35.75 -35.22
C ALA A 427 26.55 34.39 -35.24
N PRO A 428 25.46 34.27 -36.03
CA PRO A 428 24.40 33.30 -35.76
C PRO A 428 24.56 31.97 -36.51
N GLN A 429 24.18 30.86 -35.86
CA GLN A 429 23.79 29.64 -36.54
C GLN A 429 22.30 29.38 -36.38
N LYS A 430 21.62 29.31 -37.54
CA LYS A 430 20.26 28.84 -37.72
C LYS A 430 20.19 27.34 -37.47
N ALA A 431 19.24 26.90 -36.65
CA ALA A 431 18.57 25.62 -36.82
C ALA A 431 17.11 25.78 -36.41
N ALA A 432 16.22 25.56 -37.37
CA ALA A 432 14.78 25.58 -37.19
C ALA A 432 14.32 24.25 -36.60
N VAL A 433 13.55 24.29 -35.52
CA VAL A 433 12.70 23.18 -35.08
C VAL A 433 11.28 23.72 -35.04
N VAL A 434 10.43 23.14 -35.89
CA VAL A 434 9.01 23.42 -36.00
C VAL A 434 8.31 22.71 -34.85
N ALA A 435 7.72 23.46 -33.93
CA ALA A 435 6.78 22.95 -32.95
C ALA A 435 5.36 23.32 -33.40
N THR A 436 4.59 22.33 -33.82
CA THR A 436 3.14 22.42 -34.03
C THR A 436 2.44 22.39 -32.67
N ALA A 437 1.85 23.52 -32.28
CA ALA A 437 0.94 23.62 -31.14
C ALA A 437 -0.49 23.26 -31.59
N VAL A 438 -1.13 22.35 -30.85
CA VAL A 438 -2.56 22.05 -30.91
C VAL A 438 -3.24 22.81 -29.76
N PRO A 439 -4.28 23.62 -30.00
CA PRO A 439 -5.06 24.22 -28.92
C PRO A 439 -6.26 23.33 -28.57
N CYS A 440 -6.30 22.82 -27.34
CA CYS A 440 -7.53 22.33 -26.73
C CYS A 440 -8.25 23.54 -26.11
N GLY A 441 -9.38 23.92 -26.69
CA GLY A 441 -10.36 24.80 -26.06
C GLY A 441 -11.36 23.96 -25.29
N PHE A 442 -11.52 24.27 -24.00
CA PHE A 442 -12.70 23.93 -23.20
C PHE A 442 -13.43 25.25 -22.93
N ASP A 443 -14.65 25.36 -23.45
CA ASP A 443 -15.62 26.38 -23.05
C ASP A 443 -16.37 25.91 -21.80
N VAL A 444 -16.65 26.87 -20.92
CA VAL A 444 -17.49 26.76 -19.71
C VAL A 444 -18.95 27.01 -20.06
#